data_AF-A0A370GEQ5-F1
#
_entry.id   AF-A0A370GEQ5-F1
#
_cell.length_a   1.000
_cell.length_b   1.000
_cell.length_c   1.000
_cell.angle_alpha   90.00
_cell.angle_beta   90.00
_cell.angle_gamma   90.00
#
_symmetry.space_group_name_H-M   'P 1'
#
loop_
_entity.id
_entity.type
_entity.pdbx_description
1 polymer ?
#
loop_
_entity_poly.entity_id
_entity_poly.type
_entity_poly.pdbx_seq_one_letter_code
_entity_poly.pdbx_strand_id
1 'polypeptide(L)'
;MAIWRIFKVSRKTFVDPGSWVGSDSIKEQNQTIWSILKDIFVSPEAPVKKETFEEAAKRLELTEEDIKQARANYYFYAILFAVLGAATALFSLYLLFFHLSFYGLLLAAAASGLFFAQAFRFHFWYFQIKHRKLGCTFDEWWSGKPSDKGSSS
;
A
#
# COMPACT_ATOMS: atom_id res chain seq x y z
N MET A 1 4.44 12.03 -51.59
CA MET A 1 3.61 12.29 -50.39
C MET A 1 4.16 11.67 -49.10
N ALA A 2 5.49 11.69 -48.86
CA ALA A 2 6.10 11.11 -47.63
C ALA A 2 6.59 12.17 -46.64
N ILE A 3 7.02 13.34 -47.14
CA ILE A 3 7.63 14.41 -46.35
C ILE A 3 6.64 15.08 -45.38
N TRP A 4 5.38 15.24 -45.79
CA TRP A 4 4.32 15.79 -44.95
C TRP A 4 3.98 14.89 -43.75
N ARG A 5 4.16 13.56 -43.86
CA ARG A 5 3.95 12.63 -42.74
C ARG A 5 5.06 12.75 -41.70
N ILE A 6 6.30 12.94 -42.14
CA ILE A 6 7.47 13.12 -41.27
C ILE A 6 7.34 14.40 -40.44
N PHE A 7 6.95 15.52 -41.07
CA PHE A 7 6.70 16.78 -40.36
C PHE A 7 5.53 16.70 -39.37
N LYS A 8 4.45 15.99 -39.72
CA LYS A 8 3.27 15.81 -38.85
C LYS A 8 3.57 14.93 -37.64
N VAL A 9 4.42 13.90 -37.79
CA VAL A 9 4.87 13.05 -36.68
C VAL A 9 5.77 13.84 -35.74
N SER A 10 6.77 14.57 -36.29
CA SER A 10 7.67 15.42 -35.49
C SER A 10 6.90 16.43 -34.63
N ARG A 11 5.97 17.18 -35.23
CA ARG A 11 5.18 18.19 -34.48
C ARG A 11 4.28 17.60 -33.39
N LYS A 12 3.74 16.39 -33.56
CA LYS A 12 2.94 15.73 -32.50
C LYS A 12 3.82 15.28 -31.32
N THR A 13 5.00 14.73 -31.59
CA THR A 13 5.91 14.26 -30.53
C THR A 13 6.50 15.40 -29.70
N PHE A 14 6.67 16.59 -30.29
CA PHE A 14 7.25 17.76 -29.60
C PHE A 14 6.23 18.69 -28.91
N VAL A 15 4.92 18.51 -29.13
CA VAL A 15 3.87 19.44 -28.62
C VAL A 15 2.84 18.70 -27.75
N ASP A 16 3.23 17.59 -27.12
CA ASP A 16 2.35 16.82 -26.22
C ASP A 16 2.93 16.74 -24.80
N PRO A 17 2.88 17.85 -24.02
CA PRO A 17 3.46 17.91 -22.68
C PRO A 17 2.84 16.88 -21.72
N GLY A 18 1.61 16.43 -21.97
CA GLY A 18 0.97 15.35 -21.22
C GLY A 18 1.60 13.97 -21.46
N SER A 19 2.12 13.71 -22.66
CA SER A 19 2.82 12.46 -22.98
C SER A 19 4.22 12.44 -22.36
N TRP A 20 4.92 13.58 -22.30
CA TRP A 20 6.24 13.70 -21.67
C TRP A 20 6.23 13.49 -20.15
N VAL A 21 5.13 13.88 -19.49
CA VAL A 21 4.93 13.67 -18.06
C VAL A 21 4.41 12.25 -17.77
N GLY A 22 4.08 11.45 -18.79
CA GLY A 22 3.50 10.13 -18.61
C GLY A 22 2.14 10.20 -17.93
N SER A 23 1.31 11.19 -18.28
CA SER A 23 0.00 11.43 -17.66
C SER A 23 -0.92 10.21 -17.68
N ASP A 24 -0.84 9.39 -18.73
CA ASP A 24 -1.55 8.12 -18.82
C ASP A 24 -1.06 7.12 -17.74
N SER A 25 0.25 6.97 -17.56
CA SER A 25 0.82 6.13 -16.51
C SER A 25 0.52 6.65 -15.11
N ILE A 26 0.50 7.98 -14.90
CA ILE A 26 0.11 8.58 -13.62
C ILE A 26 -1.37 8.31 -13.34
N LYS A 27 -2.23 8.36 -14.35
CA LYS A 27 -3.67 8.09 -14.22
C LYS A 27 -3.94 6.63 -13.87
N GLU A 28 -3.26 5.69 -14.51
CA GLU A 28 -3.36 4.25 -14.19
C GLU A 28 -2.84 3.92 -12.79
N GLN A 29 -1.72 4.53 -12.39
CA GLN A 29 -1.19 4.39 -11.03
C GLN A 29 -2.12 5.01 -9.98
N ASN A 30 -2.69 6.19 -10.26
CA ASN A 30 -3.61 6.85 -9.35
C ASN A 30 -4.93 6.09 -9.20
N GLN A 31 -5.41 5.44 -10.27
CA GLN A 31 -6.57 4.54 -10.20
C GLN A 31 -6.29 3.32 -9.33
N THR A 32 -5.08 2.76 -9.39
CA THR A 32 -4.66 1.63 -8.56
C THR A 32 -4.55 2.04 -7.08
N ILE A 33 -3.97 3.21 -6.80
CA ILE A 33 -3.90 3.76 -5.45
C ILE A 33 -5.32 4.03 -4.93
N TRP A 34 -6.19 4.58 -5.77
CA TRP A 34 -7.58 4.85 -5.42
C TRP A 34 -8.40 3.57 -5.17
N SER A 35 -8.19 2.51 -5.94
CA SER A 35 -8.87 1.22 -5.72
C SER A 35 -8.41 0.58 -4.41
N ILE A 36 -7.10 0.61 -4.12
CA ILE A 36 -6.56 0.11 -2.85
C ILE A 36 -7.11 0.92 -1.68
N LEU A 37 -7.13 2.26 -1.79
CA LEU A 37 -7.73 3.12 -0.77
C LEU A 37 -9.23 2.85 -0.61
N LYS A 38 -9.96 2.68 -1.72
CA LYS A 38 -11.39 2.36 -1.68
C LYS A 38 -11.64 1.01 -1.04
N ASP A 39 -10.84 -0.01 -1.31
CA ASP A 39 -10.97 -1.33 -0.68
C ASP A 39 -10.62 -1.31 0.82
N ILE A 40 -9.74 -0.39 1.25
CA ILE A 40 -9.41 -0.19 2.67
C ILE A 40 -10.51 0.59 3.40
N PHE A 41 -11.08 1.63 2.78
CA PHE A 41 -12.02 2.56 3.42
C PHE A 41 -13.50 2.21 3.22
N VAL A 42 -13.86 1.61 2.09
CA VAL A 42 -15.18 1.06 1.83
C VAL A 42 -15.08 -0.42 2.18
N SER A 43 -15.45 -0.77 3.41
CA SER A 43 -15.63 -2.17 3.79
C SER A 43 -16.44 -2.86 2.70
N PRO A 44 -15.89 -3.86 1.98
CA PRO A 44 -16.74 -4.72 1.16
C PRO A 44 -17.82 -5.27 2.10
N GLU A 45 -19.08 -5.18 1.69
CA GLU A 45 -20.20 -5.79 2.42
C GLU A 45 -19.74 -7.15 2.92
N ALA A 46 -19.76 -7.33 4.24
CA ALA A 46 -19.14 -8.46 4.90
C ALA A 46 -19.51 -9.74 4.14
N PRO A 47 -18.54 -10.52 3.62
CA PRO A 47 -18.87 -11.76 2.95
C PRO A 47 -19.71 -12.59 3.91
N VAL A 48 -20.84 -13.10 3.40
CA VAL A 48 -21.90 -13.79 4.14
C VAL A 48 -21.39 -14.99 4.96
N LYS A 49 -20.11 -15.37 4.81
CA LYS A 49 -19.37 -16.23 5.75
C LYS A 49 -18.32 -15.43 6.52
N LYS A 50 -18.59 -15.15 7.78
CA LYS A 50 -17.56 -14.86 8.80
C LYS A 50 -16.80 -16.16 9.07
N GLU A 51 -15.86 -16.52 8.20
CA GLU A 51 -14.92 -17.61 8.52
C GLU A 51 -14.10 -17.19 9.74
N THR A 52 -14.13 -18.02 10.77
CA THR A 52 -13.34 -17.80 11.98
C THR A 52 -11.86 -18.07 11.70
N PHE A 53 -10.96 -17.47 12.47
CA PHE A 53 -9.52 -17.71 12.34
C PHE A 53 -9.17 -19.20 12.45
N GLU A 54 -9.93 -19.96 13.25
CA GLU A 54 -9.77 -21.40 13.39
C GLU A 54 -10.22 -22.19 12.16
N GLU A 55 -11.31 -21.79 11.50
CA GLU A 55 -11.73 -22.40 10.23
C GLU A 55 -10.73 -22.12 9.10
N ALA A 56 -10.19 -20.91 9.05
CA ALA A 56 -9.16 -20.55 8.08
C ALA A 56 -7.84 -21.31 8.35
N ALA A 57 -7.42 -21.43 9.60
CA ALA A 57 -6.24 -22.20 9.99
C ALA A 57 -6.40 -23.70 9.67
N LYS A 58 -7.59 -24.26 9.90
CA LYS A 58 -7.93 -25.64 9.52
C LYS A 58 -7.94 -25.84 8.01
N ARG A 59 -8.48 -24.89 7.23
CA ARG A 59 -8.46 -24.95 5.76
C ARG A 59 -7.04 -24.87 5.19
N LEU A 60 -6.19 -24.06 5.80
CA LEU A 60 -4.81 -23.83 5.36
C LEU A 60 -3.82 -24.85 5.96
N GLU A 61 -4.31 -25.83 6.74
CA GLU A 61 -3.49 -26.84 7.43
C GLU A 61 -2.33 -26.23 8.23
N LEU A 62 -2.54 -25.04 8.80
CA LEU A 62 -1.49 -24.32 9.52
C LEU A 62 -1.32 -24.88 10.93
N THR A 63 -0.09 -25.24 11.28
CA THR A 63 0.25 -25.61 12.66
C THR A 63 0.32 -24.34 13.52
N GLU A 64 0.05 -24.45 14.82
CA GLU A 64 0.21 -23.34 15.78
C GLU A 64 1.64 -22.77 15.77
N GLU A 65 2.66 -23.60 15.48
CA GLU A 65 4.04 -23.15 15.31
C GLU A 65 4.23 -22.28 14.06
N ASP A 66 3.58 -22.63 12.94
CA ASP A 66 3.63 -21.85 11.69
C ASP A 66 2.99 -20.48 11.89
N ILE A 67 1.88 -20.42 12.64
CA ILE A 67 1.18 -19.18 12.97
C ILE A 67 2.06 -18.27 13.85
N LYS A 68 2.77 -18.86 14.82
CA LYS A 68 3.68 -18.13 15.69
C LYS A 68 4.90 -17.58 14.93
N GLN A 69 5.46 -18.38 14.02
CA GLN A 69 6.57 -17.96 13.19
C GLN A 69 6.14 -16.87 12.19
N ALA A 70 4.99 -17.04 11.52
CA ALA A 70 4.43 -16.04 10.62
C ALA A 70 4.19 -14.71 11.34
N ARG A 71 3.66 -14.74 12.58
CA ARG A 71 3.48 -13.55 13.41
C ARG A 71 4.80 -12.79 13.61
N ALA A 72 5.86 -13.49 14.01
CA ALA A 72 7.17 -12.88 14.25
C ALA A 72 7.75 -12.29 12.95
N ASN A 73 7.62 -13.01 11.84
CA ASN A 73 8.10 -12.58 10.53
C ASN A 73 7.35 -11.33 10.04
N TYR A 74 6.02 -11.29 10.15
CA TYR A 74 5.25 -10.11 9.73
C TYR A 74 5.56 -8.88 10.56
N TYR A 75 5.80 -9.03 11.87
CA TYR A 75 6.25 -7.93 12.71
C TYR A 75 7.63 -7.42 12.28
N PHE A 76 8.57 -8.34 12.02
CA PHE A 76 9.89 -7.98 11.52
C PHE A 76 9.83 -7.25 10.17
N TYR A 77 9.03 -7.75 9.22
CA TYR A 77 8.84 -7.09 7.93
C TYR A 77 8.19 -5.71 8.07
N ALA A 78 7.20 -5.55 8.95
CA ALA A 78 6.58 -4.26 9.21
C ALA A 78 7.62 -3.22 9.68
N ILE A 79 8.49 -3.60 10.63
CA ILE A 79 9.57 -2.73 11.11
C ILE A 79 10.59 -2.46 10.00
N LEU A 80 11.02 -3.50 9.28
CA LEU A 80 12.00 -3.37 8.20
C LEU A 80 11.53 -2.35 7.15
N PHE A 81 10.29 -2.48 6.67
CA PHE A 81 9.72 -1.54 5.70
C PHE A 81 9.48 -0.16 6.29
N ALA A 82 9.13 -0.03 7.58
CA ALA A 82 9.01 1.26 8.24
C ALA A 82 10.37 1.99 8.33
N VAL A 83 11.44 1.27 8.67
CA VAL A 83 12.80 1.81 8.74
C VAL A 83 13.30 2.21 7.35
N LEU A 84 13.09 1.37 6.34
CA LEU A 84 13.46 1.69 4.95
C LEU A 84 12.66 2.88 4.41
N GLY A 85 11.36 2.95 4.72
CA GLY A 85 10.51 4.10 4.39
C GLY A 85 11.00 5.38 5.04
N ALA A 86 11.32 5.34 6.35
CA ALA A 86 11.88 6.48 7.07
C ALA A 86 13.24 6.92 6.52
N ALA A 87 14.15 5.98 6.23
CA ALA A 87 15.45 6.29 5.65
C ALA A 87 15.31 6.95 4.27
N THR A 88 14.38 6.45 3.44
CA THR A 88 14.10 7.01 2.11
C THR A 88 13.44 8.38 2.19
N ALA A 89 12.55 8.59 3.17
CA ALA A 89 11.94 9.90 3.43
C ALA A 89 12.98 10.93 3.93
N LEU A 90 13.92 10.53 4.80
CA LEU A 90 15.02 11.41 5.20
C LEU A 90 15.94 11.73 4.01
N PHE A 91 16.19 10.75 3.15
CA PHE A 91 16.97 10.94 1.93
C PHE A 91 16.28 11.89 0.94
N SER A 92 14.96 11.84 0.83
CA SER A 92 14.20 12.76 -0.03
C SER A 92 14.32 14.21 0.46
N LEU A 93 14.29 14.44 1.78
CA LEU A 93 14.55 15.74 2.39
C LEU A 93 16.00 16.18 2.15
N TYR A 94 16.97 15.28 2.28
CA TYR A 94 18.37 15.57 1.96
C TYR A 94 18.53 16.03 0.49
N LEU A 95 17.90 15.36 -0.48
CA LEU A 95 17.93 15.79 -1.88
C LEU A 95 17.33 17.19 -2.09
N LEU A 96 16.25 17.51 -1.36
CA LEU A 96 15.62 18.82 -1.44
C LEU A 96 16.55 19.92 -0.92
N PHE A 97 17.13 19.74 0.27
CA PHE A 97 17.93 20.79 0.90
C PHE A 97 19.32 20.97 0.28
N PHE A 98 19.95 19.90 -0.19
CA PHE A 98 21.33 19.96 -0.71
C PHE A 98 21.42 20.11 -2.23
N HIS A 99 20.47 19.56 -2.98
CA HIS A 99 20.51 19.56 -4.45
C HIS A 99 19.37 20.36 -5.11
N LEU A 100 18.43 20.93 -4.34
CA LEU A 100 17.23 21.63 -4.84
C LEU A 100 16.46 20.85 -5.92
N SER A 101 16.59 19.52 -5.94
CA SER A 101 15.99 18.69 -6.97
C SER A 101 14.57 18.29 -6.59
N PHE A 102 13.59 19.07 -7.07
CA PHE A 102 12.18 18.82 -6.80
C PHE A 102 11.69 17.46 -7.35
N TYR A 103 12.19 17.05 -8.52
CA TYR A 103 11.87 15.73 -9.10
C TYR A 103 12.44 14.58 -8.26
N GLY A 104 13.65 14.75 -7.72
CA GLY A 104 14.26 13.77 -6.82
C GLY A 104 13.49 13.62 -5.51
N LEU A 105 13.01 14.74 -4.95
CA LEU A 105 12.09 14.74 -3.81
C LEU A 105 10.82 13.95 -4.13
N LEU A 106 10.15 14.27 -5.24
CA LEU A 106 8.86 13.64 -5.59
C LEU A 106 9.01 12.13 -5.77
N LEU A 107 10.06 11.68 -6.45
CA LEU A 107 10.33 10.27 -6.68
C LEU A 107 10.66 9.52 -5.37
N ALA A 108 11.55 10.08 -4.56
CA ALA A 108 11.93 9.45 -3.29
C ALA A 108 10.79 9.50 -2.26
N ALA A 109 9.98 10.56 -2.26
CA ALA A 109 8.76 10.65 -1.46
C ALA A 109 7.74 9.60 -1.87
N ALA A 110 7.49 9.42 -3.18
CA ALA A 110 6.61 8.36 -3.69
C ALA A 110 7.12 6.96 -3.29
N ALA A 111 8.42 6.70 -3.43
CA ALA A 111 9.04 5.44 -3.00
C ALA A 111 8.89 5.20 -1.48
N SER A 112 9.09 6.23 -0.66
CA SER A 112 8.87 6.15 0.79
C SER A 112 7.41 5.83 1.14
N GLY A 113 6.45 6.41 0.40
CA GLY A 113 5.02 6.12 0.54
C GLY A 113 4.70 4.66 0.27
N LEU A 114 5.32 4.05 -0.76
CA LEU A 114 5.16 2.61 -1.03
C LEU A 114 5.71 1.75 0.11
N PHE A 115 6.87 2.11 0.68
CA PHE A 115 7.42 1.40 1.83
C PHE A 115 6.52 1.50 3.06
N PHE A 116 5.97 2.69 3.34
CA PHE A 116 5.01 2.86 4.44
C PHE A 116 3.71 2.09 4.22
N ALA A 117 3.19 2.04 2.99
CA ALA A 117 2.02 1.24 2.66
C ALA A 117 2.27 -0.26 2.92
N GLN A 118 3.44 -0.77 2.55
CA GLN A 118 3.83 -2.16 2.87
C GLN A 118 4.00 -2.38 4.38
N ALA A 119 4.67 -1.46 5.08
CA ALA A 119 4.84 -1.53 6.53
C ALA A 119 3.49 -1.60 7.25
N PHE A 120 2.54 -0.75 6.85
CA PHE A 120 1.17 -0.76 7.36
C PHE A 120 0.49 -2.11 7.12
N ARG A 121 0.55 -2.63 5.89
CA ARG A 121 -0.04 -3.94 5.53
C ARG A 121 0.51 -5.09 6.39
N PHE A 122 1.81 -5.18 6.57
CA PHE A 122 2.43 -6.22 7.40
C PHE A 122 2.08 -6.05 8.88
N HIS A 123 2.03 -4.82 9.39
CA HIS A 123 1.62 -4.54 10.75
C HIS A 123 0.14 -4.90 10.99
N PHE A 124 -0.72 -4.66 9.99
CA PHE A 124 -2.12 -5.04 10.03
C PHE A 124 -2.31 -6.55 10.08
N TRP A 125 -1.56 -7.31 9.28
CA TRP A 125 -1.56 -8.78 9.34
C TRP A 125 -1.06 -9.32 10.67
N TYR A 126 -0.01 -8.72 11.23
CA TYR A 126 0.44 -9.03 12.59
C TYR A 126 -0.69 -8.83 13.61
N PHE A 127 -1.43 -7.72 13.51
CA PHE A 127 -2.55 -7.42 14.40
C PHE A 127 -3.68 -8.46 14.26
N GLN A 128 -4.05 -8.84 13.03
CA GLN A 128 -5.06 -9.86 12.78
C GLN A 128 -4.67 -11.23 13.37
N ILE A 129 -3.42 -11.66 13.21
CA ILE A 129 -2.91 -12.93 13.76
C ILE A 129 -2.76 -12.86 15.29
N LYS A 130 -2.44 -11.68 15.85
CA LYS A 130 -2.38 -11.46 17.29
C LYS A 130 -3.76 -11.60 17.94
N HIS A 131 -4.79 -11.02 17.31
CA HIS A 131 -6.15 -11.02 17.86
C HIS A 131 -7.00 -12.21 17.40
N ARG A 132 -6.48 -13.10 16.53
CA ARG A 132 -7.20 -14.26 15.96
C ARG A 132 -8.59 -13.88 15.40
N LYS A 133 -8.73 -12.66 14.87
CA LYS A 133 -9.96 -12.13 14.26
C LYS A 133 -9.64 -11.74 12.81
N LEU A 134 -10.32 -12.40 11.87
CA LEU A 134 -10.30 -12.05 10.45
C LEU A 134 -11.34 -10.94 10.22
N GLY A 135 -10.92 -9.81 9.65
CA GLY A 135 -11.82 -8.68 9.34
C GLY A 135 -11.87 -7.55 10.37
N CYS A 136 -10.84 -7.34 11.19
CA CYS A 136 -10.73 -6.12 12.01
C CYS A 136 -10.80 -4.87 11.12
N THR A 137 -11.49 -3.82 11.56
CA THR A 137 -11.56 -2.55 10.83
C THR A 137 -10.32 -1.69 11.07
N PHE A 138 -10.06 -0.70 10.22
CA PHE A 138 -8.95 0.26 10.40
C PHE A 138 -9.06 1.01 11.75
N ASP A 139 -10.29 1.33 12.16
CA ASP A 139 -10.59 1.99 13.44
C ASP A 139 -10.18 1.11 14.65
N GLU A 140 -10.46 -0.19 14.58
CA GLU A 140 -10.05 -1.17 15.60
C GLU A 140 -8.53 -1.39 15.64
N TRP A 141 -7.86 -1.32 14.49
CA TRP A 141 -6.41 -1.37 14.42
C TRP A 141 -5.76 -0.12 15.03
N TRP A 142 -6.29 1.07 14.73
CA TRP A 142 -5.77 2.34 15.24
C TRP A 142 -5.98 2.49 16.75
N SER A 143 -7.13 2.03 17.27
CA SER A 143 -7.44 2.04 18.70
C SER A 143 -6.69 0.96 19.50
N GLY A 144 -6.03 0.01 18.82
CA GLY A 144 -5.26 -1.06 19.45
C GLY A 144 -6.10 -2.06 20.26
N LYS A 145 -7.43 -1.98 20.16
CA LYS A 145 -8.38 -2.85 20.85
C LYS A 145 -9.43 -3.32 19.83
N PRO A 146 -9.58 -4.64 19.61
CA PRO A 146 -10.72 -5.11 18.83
C PRO A 146 -12.01 -4.73 19.57
N SER A 147 -12.88 -3.96 18.93
CA SER A 147 -14.19 -3.66 19.48
C SER A 147 -14.99 -4.95 19.51
N ASP A 148 -15.39 -5.40 20.70
CA ASP A 148 -16.31 -6.52 20.84
C ASP A 148 -17.73 -6.02 20.59
N LYS A 149 -18.06 -5.68 19.34
CA LYS A 149 -19.46 -5.44 18.94
C LYS A 149 -20.16 -6.79 18.82
N GLY A 150 -20.42 -7.37 20.00
CA GLY A 150 -21.11 -8.64 20.21
C GLY A 150 -21.97 -8.68 21.49
N SER A 151 -22.15 -7.57 22.22
CA SER A 151 -23.14 -7.49 23.31
C SER A 151 -23.60 -6.05 23.60
N SER A 152 -24.55 -5.54 22.84
CA SER A 152 -25.53 -4.56 23.36
C SER A 152 -26.69 -4.41 22.39
N SER A 153 -27.82 -4.99 22.82
CA SER A 153 -29.22 -4.77 22.41
C SER A 153 -29.68 -5.26 21.05
#